data_AF-A0A3P1ZU82-F1
#
_entry.id   AF-A0A3P1ZU82-F1
#
_cell.length_a   1.000
_cell.length_b   1.000
_cell.length_c   1.000
_cell.angle_alpha   90.00
_cell.angle_beta   90.00
_cell.angle_gamma   90.00
#
_symmetry.space_group_name_H-M   'P 1'
#
loop_
_entity.id
_entity.type
_entity.pdbx_description
1 polymer ?
#
loop_
_entity_poly.entity_id
_entity_poly.type
_entity_poly.pdbx_seq_one_letter_code
_entity_poly.pdbx_strand_id
1 'polypeptide(L)'
;MEIRKAHTTLFDPYSTARLEKNSTAPKEARSAKAPAENSGGDTVRVSRDALLLTEARRIAQNTPDVRAEKVEALRAQVAEGRYVPDSRRIAEALVREEAALFLGQGD
;
A
#
# COMPACT_ATOMS: atom_id res chain seq x y z
N MET A 1 5.54 -48.42 -1.40
CA MET A 1 4.86 -47.21 -0.89
C MET A 1 5.55 -46.01 -1.52
N GLU A 2 5.07 -45.56 -2.68
CA GLU A 2 5.64 -44.45 -3.44
C GLU A 2 4.84 -43.17 -3.13
N ILE A 3 5.51 -42.13 -2.65
CA ILE A 3 4.87 -40.84 -2.42
C ILE A 3 5.04 -40.01 -3.70
N ARG A 4 4.10 -40.13 -4.63
CA ARG A 4 3.91 -39.11 -5.68
C ARG A 4 3.22 -37.90 -5.03
N LYS A 5 3.84 -36.72 -5.04
CA LYS A 5 3.13 -35.45 -4.80
C LYS A 5 3.57 -34.37 -5.77
N ALA A 6 2.52 -33.75 -6.31
CA ALA A 6 2.44 -32.74 -7.34
C ALA A 6 3.48 -31.62 -7.24
N HIS A 7 4.03 -31.25 -8.39
CA HIS A 7 4.71 -29.98 -8.60
C HIS A 7 3.65 -28.87 -8.50
N THR A 8 3.56 -28.22 -7.35
CA THR A 8 2.93 -26.90 -7.27
C THR A 8 3.78 -25.98 -8.13
N THR A 9 3.28 -25.63 -9.33
CA THR A 9 3.75 -24.47 -10.08
C THR A 9 3.35 -23.23 -9.30
N LEU A 10 4.13 -22.95 -8.25
CA LEU A 10 4.17 -21.68 -7.57
C LEU A 10 4.52 -20.65 -8.63
N PHE A 11 3.61 -19.70 -8.87
CA PHE A 11 3.83 -18.58 -9.78
C PHE A 11 5.24 -18.01 -9.58
N ASP A 12 6.07 -18.10 -10.62
CA ASP A 12 7.38 -17.49 -10.67
C ASP A 12 7.26 -16.17 -11.44
N PRO A 13 7.19 -15.01 -10.75
CA PRO A 13 7.06 -13.71 -11.41
C PRO A 13 8.34 -13.27 -12.13
N TYR A 14 9.43 -14.05 -12.06
CA TYR A 14 10.72 -13.74 -12.66
C TYR A 14 11.12 -14.68 -13.80
N SER A 15 10.29 -15.65 -14.18
CA SER A 15 10.57 -16.52 -15.33
C SER A 15 10.35 -15.76 -16.65
N THR A 16 11.27 -14.85 -16.98
CA THR A 16 11.40 -14.30 -18.33
C THR A 16 12.02 -15.38 -19.20
N ALA A 17 11.15 -16.24 -19.73
CA ALA A 17 11.51 -17.21 -20.75
C ALA A 17 12.29 -16.48 -21.86
N ARG A 18 13.52 -16.98 -22.06
CA ARG A 18 14.58 -16.49 -22.93
C ARG A 18 14.07 -15.76 -24.17
N LEU A 19 14.34 -14.46 -24.25
CA LEU A 19 14.22 -13.73 -25.51
C LEU A 19 15.43 -14.09 -26.37
N GLU A 20 15.15 -14.82 -27.44
CA GLU A 20 16.10 -15.34 -28.41
C GLU A 20 16.82 -14.22 -29.17
N LYS A 21 18.11 -14.44 -29.42
CA LYS A 21 19.06 -13.46 -29.97
C LYS A 21 19.19 -13.67 -31.48
N ASN A 22 18.51 -12.86 -32.28
CA ASN A 22 18.83 -12.66 -33.71
C ASN A 22 18.27 -11.28 -34.13
N SER A 23 19.06 -10.27 -34.51
CA SER A 23 19.55 -10.14 -35.89
C SER A 23 20.59 -9.00 -36.01
N THR A 24 21.73 -9.33 -36.62
CA THR A 24 22.55 -8.55 -37.59
C THR A 24 23.05 -7.13 -37.28
N ALA A 25 24.39 -6.99 -37.24
CA ALA A 25 25.18 -5.75 -37.21
C ALA A 25 25.15 -4.96 -38.55
N PRO A 26 25.72 -3.73 -38.62
CA PRO A 26 27.17 -3.60 -38.80
C PRO A 26 27.87 -2.54 -37.93
N LYS A 27 29.20 -2.61 -37.99
CA LYS A 27 30.21 -1.94 -37.15
C LYS A 27 30.51 -0.51 -37.60
N GLU A 28 30.72 0.39 -36.64
CA GLU A 28 31.61 1.56 -36.79
C GLU A 28 32.47 1.70 -35.52
N ALA A 29 33.65 2.29 -35.66
CA ALA A 29 34.86 1.94 -34.91
C ALA A 29 35.06 2.59 -33.53
N ARG A 30 35.82 1.84 -32.72
CA ARG A 30 36.54 2.11 -31.47
C ARG A 30 36.90 3.57 -31.12
N SER A 31 36.69 3.91 -29.84
CA SER A 31 37.76 4.44 -28.99
C SER A 31 37.54 4.05 -27.52
N ALA A 32 38.65 3.66 -26.88
CA ALA A 32 38.73 2.93 -25.63
C ALA A 32 38.78 3.84 -24.40
N LYS A 33 38.27 3.37 -23.26
CA LYS A 33 39.03 3.06 -22.02
C LYS A 33 38.10 2.89 -20.79
N ALA A 34 37.80 1.62 -20.50
CA ALA A 34 37.70 0.90 -19.20
C ALA A 34 36.92 1.47 -17.97
N PRO A 35 36.54 0.57 -17.04
CA PRO A 35 35.74 -0.64 -17.20
C PRO A 35 34.25 -0.28 -16.99
N ALA A 36 33.34 -1.01 -17.63
CA ALA A 36 32.00 -1.10 -17.10
C ALA A 36 32.13 -1.81 -15.75
N GLU A 37 32.14 -1.05 -14.65
CA GLU A 37 31.64 -1.58 -13.39
C GLU A 37 30.19 -1.93 -13.66
N ASN A 38 29.98 -3.16 -14.14
CA ASN A 38 28.74 -3.87 -13.93
C ASN A 38 28.60 -4.07 -12.42
N SER A 39 28.34 -2.99 -11.68
CA SER A 39 27.66 -3.08 -10.41
C SER A 39 26.25 -3.52 -10.75
N GLY A 40 26.09 -4.85 -10.86
CA GLY A 40 24.82 -5.52 -11.02
C GLY A 40 23.96 -5.24 -9.81
N GLY A 41 23.36 -4.06 -9.80
CA GLY A 41 22.31 -3.66 -8.88
C GLY A 41 20.99 -3.81 -9.60
N ASP A 42 20.07 -4.55 -8.99
CA ASP A 42 18.67 -4.56 -9.41
C ASP A 42 18.11 -3.12 -9.34
N THR A 43 17.49 -2.65 -10.41
CA THR A 43 16.93 -1.29 -10.47
C THR A 43 15.45 -1.34 -10.09
N VAL A 44 15.15 -1.03 -8.83
CA VAL A 44 13.77 -0.97 -8.35
C VAL A 44 13.13 0.35 -8.77
N ARG A 45 12.01 0.29 -9.52
CA ARG A 45 11.16 1.46 -9.84
C ARG A 45 9.86 1.38 -9.04
N VAL A 46 9.65 2.33 -8.13
CA VAL A 46 8.40 2.44 -7.35
C VAL A 46 7.46 3.42 -8.03
N SER A 47 6.19 3.02 -8.21
CA SER A 47 5.16 3.90 -8.76
C SER A 47 4.75 4.97 -7.75
N ARG A 48 4.23 6.10 -8.24
CA ARG A 48 3.75 7.20 -7.39
C ARG A 48 2.62 6.75 -6.45
N ASP A 49 1.74 5.88 -6.94
CA ASP A 49 0.61 5.35 -6.17
C ASP A 49 1.08 4.42 -5.04
N ALA A 50 2.12 3.61 -5.29
CA ALA A 50 2.71 2.75 -4.26
C ALA A 50 3.34 3.56 -3.12
N LEU A 51 3.96 4.71 -3.43
CA LEU A 51 4.46 5.63 -2.41
C LEU A 51 3.33 6.22 -1.58
N LEU A 52 2.27 6.70 -2.22
CA LEU A 52 1.11 7.30 -1.53
C LEU A 52 0.40 6.29 -0.63
N LEU A 53 0.23 5.04 -1.08
CA LEU A 53 -0.34 3.97 -0.28
C LEU A 53 0.54 3.63 0.93
N THR A 54 1.85 3.57 0.74
CA THR A 54 2.81 3.29 1.82
C THR A 54 2.80 4.40 2.87
N GLU A 55 2.71 5.65 2.45
CA GLU A 55 2.58 6.81 3.32
C GLU A 55 1.25 6.80 4.08
N ALA A 56 0.12 6.56 3.39
CA ALA A 56 -1.19 6.45 4.01
C ALA A 56 -1.23 5.33 5.07
N ARG A 57 -0.65 4.16 4.75
CA ARG A 57 -0.51 3.04 5.69
C ARG A 57 0.35 3.42 6.89
N ARG A 58 1.47 4.11 6.66
CA ARG A 58 2.36 4.58 7.72
C ARG A 58 1.65 5.58 8.64
N ILE A 59 0.90 6.52 8.08
CA ILE A 59 0.12 7.48 8.85
C ILE A 59 -0.95 6.74 9.67
N ALA A 60 -1.69 5.82 9.06
CA ALA A 60 -2.69 5.03 9.78
C ALA A 60 -2.09 4.22 10.95
N GLN A 61 -0.89 3.66 10.77
CA GLN A 61 -0.20 2.90 11.81
C GLN A 61 0.38 3.76 12.93
N ASN A 62 0.81 5.00 12.63
CA ASN A 62 1.44 5.90 13.60
C ASN A 62 0.45 6.90 14.22
N THR A 63 -0.78 6.96 13.71
CA THR A 63 -1.82 7.80 14.29
C THR A 63 -2.30 7.15 15.58
N PRO A 64 -2.30 7.86 16.72
CA PRO A 64 -2.86 7.32 17.96
C PRO A 64 -4.33 6.99 17.76
N ASP A 65 -4.74 5.77 18.14
CA ASP A 65 -6.14 5.34 18.10
C ASP A 65 -7.06 6.31 18.85
N VAL A 66 -6.53 6.90 19.93
CA VAL A 66 -7.22 7.92 20.73
C VAL A 66 -6.42 9.21 20.73
N ARG A 67 -7.04 10.29 20.25
CA ARG A 67 -6.51 11.66 20.39
C ARG A 67 -6.75 12.17 21.81
N ALA A 68 -5.87 11.83 22.73
CA ALA A 68 -5.99 12.14 24.16
C ALA A 68 -6.32 13.61 24.44
N GLU A 69 -5.60 14.55 23.80
CA GLU A 69 -5.84 16.00 23.92
C GLU A 69 -7.28 16.39 23.57
N LYS A 70 -7.81 15.88 22.45
CA LYS A 70 -9.18 16.16 22.02
C LYS A 70 -10.20 15.60 23.01
N VAL A 71 -9.93 14.42 23.55
CA VAL A 71 -10.79 13.78 24.56
C VAL A 71 -10.81 14.61 25.84
N GLU A 72 -9.65 15.05 26.33
CA GLU A 72 -9.54 15.89 27.52
C GLU A 72 -10.26 17.23 27.35
N ALA A 73 -10.08 17.90 26.20
CA ALA A 73 -10.77 19.15 25.90
C ALA A 73 -12.29 18.98 25.90
N LEU A 74 -12.81 17.90 25.30
CA LEU A 74 -14.24 17.61 25.31
C LEU A 74 -14.75 17.26 26.71
N ARG A 75 -13.97 16.49 27.51
CA ARG A 75 -14.31 16.16 28.89
C ARG A 75 -14.45 17.41 29.75
N ALA A 76 -13.55 18.38 29.60
CA ALA A 76 -13.64 19.67 30.28
C ALA A 76 -14.93 20.41 29.90
N GLN A 77 -15.23 20.54 28.61
CA GLN A 77 -16.46 21.20 28.14
C GLN A 77 -17.74 20.54 28.67
N VAL A 78 -17.75 19.21 28.79
CA VAL A 78 -18.87 18.46 29.37
C VAL A 78 -18.99 18.74 30.88
N ALA A 79 -17.88 18.68 31.62
CA ALA A 79 -17.86 18.94 33.06
C ALA A 79 -18.31 20.37 33.41
N GLU A 80 -17.97 21.34 32.55
CA GLU A 80 -18.36 22.74 32.70
C GLU A 80 -19.78 23.04 32.15
N GLY A 81 -20.47 22.03 31.61
CA GLY A 81 -21.82 22.18 31.04
C GLY A 81 -21.89 23.01 29.76
N ARG A 82 -20.75 23.30 29.11
CA ARG A 82 -20.67 24.09 27.87
C ARG A 82 -20.74 23.24 26.60
N TYR A 83 -20.67 21.93 26.74
CA TYR A 83 -20.84 21.01 25.61
C TYR A 83 -22.33 20.89 25.26
N VAL A 84 -22.70 21.36 24.07
CA VAL A 84 -24.05 21.21 23.52
C VAL A 84 -24.01 20.19 22.38
N PRO A 85 -24.60 18.99 22.57
CA PRO A 85 -24.72 18.01 21.49
C PRO A 85 -25.61 18.55 20.36
N ASP A 86 -25.16 18.38 19.12
CA ASP A 86 -25.95 18.72 17.94
C ASP A 86 -26.81 17.52 17.52
N SER A 87 -28.10 17.57 17.85
CA SER A 87 -29.05 16.48 17.59
C SER A 87 -29.15 16.11 16.11
N ARG A 88 -28.99 17.09 15.20
CA ARG A 88 -29.05 16.82 13.76
C ARG A 88 -27.84 16.01 13.31
N ARG A 89 -26.64 16.40 13.78
CA ARG A 89 -25.42 15.63 13.50
C ARG A 89 -25.47 14.21 14.05
N ILE A 90 -26.08 14.02 15.24
CA ILE A 90 -26.25 12.70 15.83
C ILE A 90 -27.18 11.85 14.94
N ALA A 91 -28.34 12.38 14.54
CA ALA A 91 -29.26 11.66 13.68
C ALA A 91 -28.64 11.31 12.31
N GLU A 92 -27.91 12.24 11.70
CA GLU A 92 -27.19 12.01 10.44
C GLU A 92 -26.10 10.92 10.59
N ALA A 93 -25.41 10.86 11.73
CA ALA A 93 -24.43 9.82 12.02
C ALA A 93 -25.10 8.45 12.20
N LEU A 94 -26.20 8.37 12.95
CA LEU A 94 -26.96 7.14 13.17
C LEU A 94 -27.42 6.49 11.86
N VAL A 95 -28.05 7.28 10.97
CA VAL A 95 -28.52 6.79 9.66
C VAL A 95 -27.34 6.31 8.80
N ARG A 96 -26.20 7.01 8.85
CA ARG A 96 -25.00 6.62 8.12
C ARG A 96 -24.42 5.31 8.62
N GLU A 97 -24.34 5.13 9.94
CA GLU A 97 -23.85 3.90 10.56
C GLU A 97 -24.75 2.72 10.23
N GLU A 98 -26.08 2.90 10.31
CA GLU A 98 -27.06 1.89 9.91
C GLU A 98 -26.87 1.47 8.45
N ALA A 99 -26.77 2.43 7.53
CA ALA A 99 -26.53 2.15 6.12
C ALA A 99 -25.21 1.39 5.89
N ALA A 100 -24.15 1.74 6.62
CA ALA A 100 -22.86 1.05 6.53
C ALA A 100 -22.93 -0.39 7.06
N LEU A 101 -23.69 -0.63 8.14
CA LEU A 101 -23.90 -1.97 8.70
C LEU A 101 -24.65 -2.89 7.73
N PHE A 102 -25.68 -2.38 7.04
CA PHE A 102 -26.49 -3.20 6.13
C PHE A 102 -25.88 -3.38 4.74
N LEU A 103 -25.10 -2.42 4.25
CA LEU A 103 -24.44 -2.51 2.94
C LEU A 103 -23.06 -3.18 3.00
N GLY A 104 -22.48 -3.33 4.20
CA GLY A 104 -21.17 -3.98 4.42
C GLY A 104 -21.22 -5.48 4.72
N GLN A 105 -22.40 -6.11 4.78
CA GLN A 105 -22.57 -7.56 5.03
C GLN A 105 -22.84 -8.39 3.75
N GLY A 106 -22.44 -7.88 2.58
CA GLY A 106 -22.76 -8.45 1.27
C GLY A 106 -21.60 -9.07 0.49
N ASP A 107 -20.51 -9.49 1.15
CA ASP A 107 -19.41 -10.26 0.53
C ASP A 107 -19.30 -11.67 1.12
#